data_AF-A0A1B2HYM2-F1
#
_entry.id   AF-A0A1B2HYM2-F1
#
_cell.length_a   1.000
_cell.length_b   1.000
_cell.length_c   1.000
_cell.angle_alpha   90.00
_cell.angle_beta   90.00
_cell.angle_gamma   90.00
#
_symmetry.space_group_name_H-M   'P 1'
#
loop_
_entity.id
_entity.type
_entity.pdbx_description
1 polymer ?
#
loop_
_entity_poly.entity_id
_entity_poly.type
_entity_poly.pdbx_seq_one_letter_code
_entity_poly.pdbx_strand_id
1 'polypeptide(L)'
;MPIGSLGRSKSGRHRPADEPQETLPDEELTSYLAALAPDSDNETTASGFGNAQVYQLRLQLMANEQLKELAAERQTSPQALATEWVMQRLEWEERQRGN
;
A
#
# COMPACT_ATOMS: atom_id res chain seq x y z
N MET A 1 38.07 38.13 2.01
CA MET A 1 37.76 37.26 0.85
C MET A 1 38.88 36.22 0.74
N PRO A 2 38.68 35.00 0.21
CA PRO A 2 37.61 34.04 0.52
C PRO A 2 38.08 32.57 0.82
N ILE A 3 37.26 31.88 1.64
CA ILE A 3 36.94 30.44 1.83
C ILE A 3 37.70 29.27 1.11
N GLY A 4 37.94 28.18 1.86
CA GLY A 4 37.82 26.77 1.42
C GLY A 4 39.13 25.93 1.43
N SER A 5 39.15 24.60 1.67
CA SER A 5 38.18 23.62 2.17
C SER A 5 38.95 22.34 2.61
N LEU A 6 38.48 21.57 3.62
CA LEU A 6 39.20 20.35 4.07
C LEU A 6 38.85 19.12 3.22
N GLY A 7 39.81 18.61 2.44
CA GLY A 7 39.71 17.35 1.70
C GLY A 7 40.28 16.15 2.47
N ARG A 8 39.43 15.14 2.77
CA ARG A 8 39.83 13.89 3.46
C ARG A 8 40.27 12.81 2.45
N SER A 9 41.44 12.21 2.67
CA SER A 9 41.94 10.97 2.05
C SER A 9 43.27 10.58 2.74
N LYS A 10 43.73 9.34 2.85
CA LYS A 10 43.20 7.98 2.63
C LYS A 10 44.16 7.08 3.43
N SER A 11 43.69 6.10 4.20
CA SER A 11 44.58 5.04 4.73
C SER A 11 44.06 3.69 4.27
N GLY A 12 44.79 3.07 3.34
CA GLY A 12 44.54 1.72 2.88
C GLY A 12 45.68 0.82 3.30
N ARG A 13 45.41 -0.17 4.15
CA ARG A 13 46.36 -1.25 4.46
C ARG A 13 45.63 -2.57 4.81
N HIS A 14 45.22 -3.28 3.76
CA HIS A 14 45.20 -4.75 3.78
C HIS A 14 46.67 -5.25 3.73
N ARG A 15 47.08 -6.48 4.03
CA ARG A 15 46.47 -7.82 4.28
C ARG A 15 47.58 -8.66 5.00
N PRO A 16 47.43 -9.95 5.37
CA PRO A 16 46.26 -10.82 5.60
C PRO A 16 46.16 -11.17 7.11
N ALA A 17 45.63 -12.28 7.62
CA ALA A 17 45.05 -13.52 7.05
C ALA A 17 44.02 -14.13 8.04
N ASP A 18 43.32 -15.24 7.77
CA ASP A 18 42.40 -15.65 6.68
C ASP A 18 42.02 -17.16 6.99
N GLU A 19 41.58 -17.52 8.22
CA GLU A 19 41.21 -18.90 8.70
C GLU A 19 39.98 -19.50 7.95
N PRO A 20 40.02 -20.78 7.51
CA PRO A 20 38.89 -21.42 6.83
C PRO A 20 38.02 -22.22 7.81
N GLN A 21 37.02 -21.58 8.43
CA GLN A 21 36.05 -22.28 9.26
C GLN A 21 34.62 -21.99 8.76
N GLU A 22 34.10 -22.99 8.05
CA GLU A 22 32.69 -23.37 7.93
C GLU A 22 31.64 -22.25 8.00
N THR A 23 30.97 -22.01 6.86
CA THR A 23 29.69 -21.28 6.80
C THR A 23 28.56 -22.13 7.41
N LEU A 24 28.70 -22.47 8.69
CA LEU A 24 27.56 -22.85 9.53
C LEU A 24 26.62 -21.63 9.51
N PRO A 25 25.34 -21.81 9.14
CA PRO A 25 24.39 -20.71 9.24
C PRO A 25 24.32 -20.30 10.70
N ASP A 26 24.72 -19.06 10.97
CA ASP A 26 24.80 -18.49 12.30
C ASP A 26 23.43 -18.65 12.97
N GLU A 27 23.29 -19.61 13.90
CA GLU A 27 21.97 -20.09 14.34
C GLU A 27 21.21 -19.00 15.10
N GLU A 28 21.93 -18.12 15.80
CA GLU A 28 21.35 -16.92 16.41
C GLU A 28 20.79 -15.99 15.32
N LEU A 29 21.56 -15.70 14.27
CA LEU A 29 21.13 -14.86 13.15
C LEU A 29 19.97 -15.50 12.37
N THR A 30 19.96 -16.83 12.25
CA THR A 30 18.88 -17.61 11.64
C THR A 30 17.61 -17.56 12.50
N SER A 31 17.75 -17.62 13.82
CA SER A 31 16.65 -17.43 14.79
C SER A 31 16.10 -15.99 14.78
N TYR A 32 16.98 -14.98 14.70
CA TYR A 32 16.57 -13.58 14.53
C TYR A 32 15.85 -13.35 13.20
N LEU A 33 16.33 -13.96 12.11
CA LEU A 33 15.63 -13.91 10.82
C LEU A 33 14.32 -14.69 10.84
N ALA A 34 14.21 -15.82 11.55
CA ALA A 34 12.96 -16.57 11.70
C ALA A 34 11.93 -15.81 12.55
N ALA A 35 12.36 -15.10 13.59
CA ALA A 35 11.48 -14.25 14.42
C ALA A 35 11.02 -12.97 13.70
N LEU A 36 11.74 -12.55 12.66
CA LEU A 36 11.38 -11.41 11.79
C LEU A 36 10.75 -11.84 10.46
N ALA A 37 10.84 -13.12 10.10
CA ALA A 37 10.20 -13.64 8.91
C ALA A 37 8.69 -13.53 9.10
N PRO A 38 7.94 -12.96 8.13
CA PRO A 38 6.49 -13.03 8.17
C PRO A 38 6.12 -14.51 8.17
N ASP A 39 5.28 -14.90 9.14
CA ASP A 39 4.83 -16.28 9.27
C ASP A 39 4.30 -16.74 7.91
N SER A 40 4.94 -17.79 7.39
CA SER A 40 4.74 -18.26 6.03
C SER A 40 3.71 -19.39 5.97
N ASP A 41 2.97 -19.61 7.07
CA ASP A 41 1.66 -20.24 6.97
C ASP A 41 0.77 -19.40 6.05
N ASN A 42 0.20 -20.08 5.06
CA ASN A 42 -0.58 -19.50 3.96
C ASN A 42 -2.01 -19.13 4.42
N GLU A 43 -2.15 -18.60 5.64
CA GLU A 43 -3.38 -18.02 6.17
C GLU A 43 -3.52 -16.56 5.69
N THR A 44 -3.63 -16.40 4.37
CA THR A 44 -4.52 -15.42 3.72
C THR A 44 -4.61 -13.98 4.26
N THR A 45 -3.54 -13.40 4.81
CA THR A 45 -3.47 -11.93 4.99
C THR A 45 -3.36 -11.19 3.65
N ALA A 46 -2.98 -11.91 2.59
CA ALA A 46 -3.17 -11.49 1.20
C ALA A 46 -4.64 -11.54 0.71
N SER A 47 -5.57 -12.11 1.48
CA SER A 47 -7.03 -11.99 1.26
C SER A 47 -7.57 -10.67 1.81
N GLY A 48 -6.88 -9.58 1.48
CA GLY A 48 -7.32 -8.23 1.80
C GLY A 48 -8.57 -7.89 0.98
N PHE A 49 -9.73 -7.79 1.64
CA PHE A 49 -11.03 -7.47 1.03
C PHE A 49 -11.46 -8.46 -0.08
N GLY A 50 -12.05 -9.59 0.33
CA GLY A 50 -12.52 -10.65 -0.57
C GLY A 50 -13.34 -10.14 -1.76
N ASN A 51 -12.81 -10.37 -2.98
CA ASN A 51 -13.44 -10.08 -4.27
C ASN A 51 -14.04 -8.66 -4.45
N ALA A 52 -13.56 -7.67 -3.69
CA ALA A 52 -14.08 -6.31 -3.76
C ALA A 52 -13.55 -5.58 -5.00
N GLN A 53 -14.31 -5.60 -6.09
CA GLN A 53 -13.92 -4.97 -7.34
C GLN A 53 -13.99 -3.43 -7.25
N VAL A 54 -12.84 -2.75 -7.33
CA VAL A 54 -12.77 -1.28 -7.29
C VAL A 54 -13.02 -0.71 -8.68
N TYR A 55 -14.20 -0.10 -8.88
CA TYR A 55 -14.54 0.61 -10.11
C TYR A 55 -14.16 2.09 -10.03
N GLN A 56 -13.32 2.58 -10.95
CA GLN A 56 -13.00 4.00 -11.07
C GLN A 56 -14.11 4.74 -11.85
N LEU A 57 -14.90 5.55 -11.14
CA LEU A 57 -15.93 6.39 -11.76
C LEU A 57 -15.31 7.65 -12.39
N ARG A 58 -15.40 7.79 -13.72
CA ARG A 58 -15.01 9.02 -14.44
C ARG A 58 -16.25 9.80 -14.86
N LEU A 59 -16.51 10.90 -14.16
CA LEU A 59 -17.59 11.85 -14.46
C LEU A 59 -17.09 12.98 -15.38
N GLN A 60 -17.99 13.57 -16.16
CA GLN A 60 -17.70 14.84 -16.84
C GLN A 60 -17.56 15.98 -15.82
N LEU A 61 -16.77 17.01 -16.15
CA LEU A 61 -16.41 18.09 -15.21
C LEU A 61 -17.63 18.72 -14.52
N MET A 62 -18.65 19.12 -15.28
CA MET A 62 -19.86 19.74 -14.73
C MET A 62 -20.64 18.80 -13.79
N ALA A 63 -20.74 17.52 -14.13
CA ALA A 63 -21.39 16.51 -13.28
C ALA A 63 -20.56 16.21 -12.01
N ASN A 64 -19.24 16.33 -12.07
CA ASN A 64 -18.36 16.16 -10.91
C ASN A 64 -18.51 17.32 -9.92
N GLU A 65 -18.58 18.57 -10.41
CA GLU A 65 -18.82 19.74 -9.54
C GLU A 65 -20.20 19.69 -8.89
N GLN A 66 -21.27 19.39 -9.64
CA GLN A 66 -22.62 19.20 -9.06
C GLN A 66 -22.65 18.09 -7.99
N LEU A 67 -21.96 16.99 -8.23
CA LEU A 67 -21.91 15.88 -7.27
C LEU A 67 -21.07 16.23 -6.01
N LYS A 68 -20.04 17.08 -6.13
CA LYS A 68 -19.34 17.65 -4.97
C LYS A 68 -20.22 18.59 -4.17
N GLU A 69 -20.98 19.46 -4.83
CA GLU A 69 -21.89 20.42 -4.20
C GLU A 69 -22.96 19.68 -3.39
N LEU A 70 -23.65 18.71 -4.02
CA LEU A 70 -24.64 17.86 -3.35
C LEU A 70 -24.05 17.01 -2.21
N ALA A 71 -22.81 16.56 -2.33
CA ALA A 71 -22.12 15.85 -1.23
C ALA A 71 -21.80 16.80 -0.07
N ALA A 72 -21.38 18.04 -0.36
CA ALA A 72 -21.10 19.05 0.66
C ALA A 72 -22.39 19.47 1.42
N GLU A 73 -23.50 19.70 0.70
CA GLU A 73 -24.81 19.96 1.32
C GLU A 73 -25.26 18.83 2.26
N ARG A 74 -25.04 17.59 1.84
CA ARG A 74 -25.38 16.38 2.62
C ARG A 74 -24.32 15.98 3.66
N GLN A 75 -23.23 16.74 3.80
CA GLN A 75 -22.11 16.46 4.70
C GLN A 75 -21.44 15.07 4.46
N THR A 76 -21.45 14.58 3.22
CA THR A 76 -20.84 13.30 2.83
C THR A 76 -19.65 13.50 1.89
N SER A 77 -18.88 12.44 1.61
CA SER A 77 -17.86 12.51 0.57
C SER A 77 -18.49 12.28 -0.81
N PRO A 78 -17.98 12.93 -1.88
CA PRO A 78 -18.41 12.70 -3.26
C PRO A 78 -18.43 11.20 -3.64
N GLN A 79 -17.41 10.45 -3.20
CA GLN A 79 -17.33 9.02 -3.45
C GLN A 79 -18.44 8.25 -2.71
N ALA A 80 -18.71 8.56 -1.44
CA ALA A 80 -19.77 7.91 -0.67
C ALA A 80 -21.16 8.17 -1.28
N LEU A 81 -21.46 9.42 -1.68
CA LEU A 81 -22.72 9.76 -2.33
C LEU A 81 -22.91 9.01 -3.66
N ALA A 82 -21.85 8.93 -4.48
CA ALA A 82 -21.89 8.16 -5.72
C ALA A 82 -22.12 6.66 -5.47
N THR A 83 -21.49 6.08 -4.45
CA THR A 83 -21.72 4.67 -4.07
C THR A 83 -23.15 4.44 -3.56
N GLU A 84 -23.68 5.35 -2.72
CA GLU A 84 -25.06 5.31 -2.21
C GLU A 84 -26.07 5.29 -3.37
N TRP A 85 -25.95 6.20 -4.34
CA TRP A 85 -26.86 6.26 -5.49
C TRP A 85 -26.77 5.03 -6.40
N VAL A 86 -25.57 4.47 -6.60
CA VAL A 86 -25.40 3.22 -7.36
C VAL A 86 -26.12 2.07 -6.67
N MET A 87 -25.98 1.92 -5.34
CA MET A 87 -26.69 0.88 -4.58
C MET A 87 -28.22 1.06 -4.65
N GLN A 88 -28.71 2.28 -4.39
CA GLN A 88 -30.14 2.60 -4.50
C GLN A 88 -30.70 2.31 -5.89
N ARG A 89 -29.91 2.54 -6.96
CA ARG A 89 -30.31 2.25 -8.33
C ARG A 89 -30.36 0.75 -8.62
N LEU A 90 -29.41 -0.02 -8.10
CA LEU A 90 -29.40 -1.49 -8.21
C LEU A 90 -30.61 -2.11 -7.50
N GLU A 91 -30.88 -1.71 -6.25
CA GLU A 91 -32.07 -2.17 -5.50
C GLU A 91 -33.39 -1.84 -6.22
N TRP A 92 -33.46 -0.66 -6.86
CA TRP A 92 -34.61 -0.28 -7.67
C TRP A 92 -34.74 -1.18 -8.91
N GLU A 93 -33.65 -1.49 -9.61
CA GLU A 93 -33.70 -2.39 -10.76
C GLU A 93 -34.02 -3.84 -10.38
N GLU A 94 -33.50 -4.37 -9.28
CA GLU A 94 -33.86 -5.70 -8.78
C GLU A 94 -35.37 -5.79 -8.48
N ARG A 95 -35.92 -4.78 -7.80
CA ARG A 95 -37.36 -4.70 -7.52
C ARG A 95 -38.21 -4.61 -8.79
N GLN A 96 -37.73 -3.94 -9.84
CA GLN A 96 -38.41 -3.86 -11.14
C GLN A 96 -38.31 -5.14 -11.97
N ARG A 97 -37.24 -5.93 -11.81
CA ARG A 97 -37.04 -7.21 -12.54
C ARG A 97 -37.75 -8.39 -11.87
N GLY A 98 -38.06 -8.30 -10.58
CA GLY A 98 -38.80 -9.31 -9.83
C GLY A 98 -40.32 -9.20 -9.93
N ASN A 99 -40.86 -8.36 -10.81
CA ASN A 99 -42.27 -7.97 -10.89
C ASN A 99 -42.74 -7.83 -12.35
#